data_AF-A0A8H9N1V9-F1
#
_entry.id   AF-A0A8H9N1V9-F1
#
_cell.length_a   1.000
_cell.length_b   1.000
_cell.length_c   1.000
_cell.angle_alpha   90.00
_cell.angle_beta   90.00
_cell.angle_gamma   90.00
#
_symmetry.space_group_name_H-M   'P 1'
#
loop_
_entity.id
_entity.type
_entity.pdbx_description
1 polymer ?
#
loop_
_entity_poly.entity_id
_entity_poly.type
_entity_poly.pdbx_seq_one_letter_code
_entity_poly.pdbx_strand_id
1 'polypeptide(L)'
;MKKIFVINNQSHYFVVDASAISTETLQGCEIFESQSEFYSRLSTVLGISLEEIEGTEFKVNTMTNTPYFINESGEKFELPESTTLEAYLSSFSC
;
A
#
# COMPACT_ATOMS: atom_id res chain seq x y z
N MET A 1 -7.32 -6.77 -12.47
CA MET A 1 -7.68 -5.46 -11.89
C MET A 1 -6.43 -4.57 -11.94
N LYS A 2 -6.58 -3.25 -12.14
CA LYS A 2 -5.42 -2.34 -12.23
C LYS A 2 -4.86 -2.15 -10.82
N LYS A 3 -3.56 -2.36 -10.63
CA LYS A 3 -2.87 -2.09 -9.36
C LYS A 3 -2.30 -0.68 -9.39
N ILE A 4 -2.16 -0.07 -8.22
CA ILE A 4 -1.37 1.12 -7.97
C ILE A 4 -0.45 0.84 -6.79
N PHE A 5 0.70 1.50 -6.79
CA PHE A 5 1.72 1.32 -5.78
C PHE A 5 1.92 2.65 -5.06
N VAL A 6 2.00 2.60 -3.74
CA VAL A 6 2.02 3.79 -2.88
C VAL A 6 3.22 3.70 -1.96
N ILE A 7 4.00 4.77 -1.85
CA ILE A 7 4.97 4.98 -0.76
C ILE A 7 4.44 6.13 0.08
N ASN A 8 4.23 5.93 1.37
CA ASN A 8 3.73 6.99 2.23
C ASN A 8 4.85 7.92 2.73
N ASN A 9 4.46 8.97 3.46
CA ASN A 9 5.37 9.95 4.04
C ASN A 9 6.36 9.38 5.09
N GLN A 10 6.20 8.12 5.47
CA GLN A 10 7.05 7.38 6.40
C GLN A 10 7.89 6.30 5.72
N SER A 11 7.96 6.32 4.38
CA SER A 11 8.68 5.34 3.56
C SER A 11 8.12 3.91 3.61
N HIS A 12 6.91 3.72 4.16
CA HIS A 12 6.20 2.47 4.04
C HIS A 12 5.54 2.36 2.68
N TYR A 13 5.44 1.14 2.17
CA TYR A 13 5.00 0.89 0.81
C TYR A 13 3.83 -0.09 0.75
N PHE A 14 2.97 0.11 -0.25
CA PHE A 14 1.70 -0.59 -0.35
C PHE A 14 1.38 -0.88 -1.82
N VAL A 15 0.82 -2.05 -2.07
CA VAL A 15 0.21 -2.42 -3.35
C VAL A 15 -1.29 -2.40 -3.16
N VAL A 16 -2.02 -1.63 -3.96
CA VAL A 16 -3.46 -1.41 -3.76
C VAL A 16 -4.20 -1.58 -5.08
N ASP A 17 -5.45 -2.03 -5.02
CA ASP A 17 -6.31 -2.01 -6.20
C ASP A 17 -6.67 -0.56 -6.53
N ALA A 18 -6.45 -0.15 -7.78
CA ALA A 18 -6.74 1.21 -8.24
C ALA A 18 -8.21 1.58 -8.11
N SER A 19 -9.12 0.59 -8.09
CA SER A 19 -10.55 0.82 -7.89
C SER A 19 -10.95 1.02 -6.43
N ALA A 20 -10.03 0.75 -5.49
CA ALA A 20 -10.35 0.74 -4.07
C ALA A 20 -10.01 2.04 -3.33
N ILE A 21 -9.26 2.94 -3.95
CA ILE A 21 -8.88 4.24 -3.35
C ILE A 21 -8.92 5.35 -4.39
N SER A 22 -9.22 6.58 -3.93
CA SER A 22 -8.98 7.77 -4.75
C SER A 22 -7.59 8.33 -4.47
N THR A 23 -6.71 8.26 -5.47
CA THR A 23 -5.29 8.67 -5.36
C THR A 23 -5.12 10.14 -5.00
N GLU A 24 -6.09 10.99 -5.34
CA GLU A 24 -6.09 12.43 -4.99
C GLU A 24 -6.17 12.70 -3.49
N THR A 25 -6.57 11.70 -2.70
CA THR A 25 -6.70 11.81 -1.23
C THR A 25 -5.47 11.32 -0.46
N LEU A 26 -4.48 10.72 -1.14
CA LEU A 26 -3.24 10.21 -0.55
C LEU A 26 -2.20 11.33 -0.36
N GLN A 27 -2.45 12.22 0.59
CA GLN A 27 -1.56 13.37 0.82
C GLN A 27 -0.19 12.95 1.35
N GLY A 28 0.87 13.45 0.69
CA GLY A 28 2.25 13.16 1.07
C GLY A 28 2.74 11.79 0.65
N CYS A 29 1.95 11.04 -0.13
CA CYS A 29 2.35 9.77 -0.70
C CYS A 29 2.92 9.93 -2.13
N GLU A 30 3.91 9.12 -2.47
CA GLU A 30 4.33 8.89 -3.85
C GLU A 30 3.48 7.77 -4.45
N ILE A 31 2.91 8.00 -5.63
CA ILE A 31 2.01 7.05 -6.30
C ILE A 31 2.62 6.63 -7.64
N PHE A 32 2.61 5.33 -7.90
CA PHE A 32 3.12 4.74 -9.13
C PHE A 32 2.06 3.85 -9.76
N GLU A 33 1.94 3.92 -11.10
CA GLU A 33 1.10 3.00 -11.86
C GLU A 33 1.91 1.83 -12.45
N SER A 34 3.24 1.96 -12.48
CA SER A 34 4.16 0.95 -12.96
C SER A 34 4.89 0.27 -11.80
N GLN A 35 4.83 -1.07 -11.78
CA GLN A 35 5.55 -1.88 -10.80
C GLN A 35 7.07 -1.66 -10.91
N SER A 36 7.60 -1.49 -12.12
CA SER A 36 9.04 -1.29 -12.31
C SER A 36 9.53 0.07 -11.78
N GLU A 37 8.74 1.12 -11.95
CA GLU A 37 9.06 2.46 -11.42
C GLU A 37 9.01 2.46 -9.90
N PHE A 38 7.97 1.84 -9.33
CA PHE A 38 7.83 1.66 -7.89
C PHE A 38 9.02 0.91 -7.28
N TYR A 39 9.39 -0.22 -7.88
CA TYR A 39 10.53 -1.04 -7.45
C TYR A 39 11.87 -0.31 -7.57
N SER A 40 12.06 0.47 -8.63
CA SER A 40 13.24 1.33 -8.77
C SER A 40 13.29 2.44 -7.71
N ARG A 41 12.14 2.98 -7.32
CA ARG A 41 12.07 3.99 -6.25
C ARG A 41 12.34 3.38 -4.88
N LEU A 42 11.73 2.23 -4.59
CA LEU A 42 11.88 1.55 -3.29
C LEU A 42 13.31 1.12 -3.03
N SER A 43 14.00 0.55 -4.02
CA SER A 43 15.42 0.20 -3.86
C SER A 43 16.29 1.42 -3.52
N THR A 44 15.91 2.60 -4.02
CA THR A 44 16.60 3.87 -3.72
C THR A 44 16.23 4.42 -2.34
N VAL A 45 14.96 4.37 -1.95
CA VAL A 45 14.46 4.95 -0.70
C VAL A 45 14.83 4.10 0.52
N LEU A 46 14.72 2.77 0.39
CA LEU A 46 14.86 1.84 1.51
C LEU A 46 16.20 1.11 1.50
N GLY A 47 16.95 1.13 0.39
CA GLY A 47 18.20 0.38 0.27
C GLY A 47 18.03 -1.15 0.34
N ILE A 48 16.79 -1.65 0.19
CA ILE A 48 16.45 -3.07 0.23
C ILE A 48 16.37 -3.67 -1.18
N SER A 49 16.57 -4.98 -1.25
CA SER A 49 16.50 -5.72 -2.51
C SER A 49 15.06 -5.91 -2.99
N LEU A 50 14.88 -6.16 -4.29
CA LEU A 50 13.55 -6.41 -4.89
C LEU A 50 12.83 -7.62 -4.29
N GLU A 51 13.59 -8.64 -3.88
CA GLU A 51 13.05 -9.84 -3.23
C GLU A 51 12.49 -9.54 -1.83
N GLU A 52 13.06 -8.57 -1.10
CA GLU A 52 12.53 -8.11 0.19
C GLU A 52 11.29 -7.22 0.04
N ILE A 53 11.06 -6.67 -1.16
CA ILE A 53 9.88 -5.84 -1.44
C ILE A 53 8.63 -6.71 -1.69
N GLU A 54 8.81 -7.92 -2.22
CA GLU A 54 7.72 -8.86 -2.51
C GLU A 54 7.21 -9.55 -1.24
N GLY A 55 6.21 -8.98 -0.58
CA GLY A 55 5.56 -9.67 0.55
C GLY A 55 4.56 -8.85 1.40
N THR A 56 4.57 -7.52 1.30
CA THR A 56 3.76 -6.61 2.14
C THR A 56 2.53 -6.04 1.42
N GLU A 57 1.91 -6.83 0.54
CA GLU A 57 0.79 -6.37 -0.30
C GLU A 57 -0.50 -6.09 0.51
N PHE A 58 -1.08 -4.90 0.35
CA PHE A 58 -2.41 -4.56 0.86
C PHE A 58 -3.49 -5.16 -0.06
N LYS A 59 -4.56 -5.76 0.49
CA LYS A 59 -5.64 -6.36 -0.33
C LYS A 59 -7.01 -5.92 0.15
N VAL A 60 -7.74 -5.21 -0.71
CA VAL A 60 -9.10 -4.76 -0.39
C VAL A 60 -10.09 -5.90 -0.63
N ASN A 61 -10.91 -6.22 0.38
CA ASN A 61 -12.02 -7.13 0.20
C ASN A 61 -13.09 -6.45 -0.65
N THR A 62 -13.49 -7.05 -1.77
CA THR A 62 -14.64 -6.57 -2.55
C THR A 62 -15.98 -7.07 -1.99
N MET A 63 -15.98 -8.02 -1.05
CA MET A 63 -17.21 -8.57 -0.44
C MET A 63 -17.59 -7.94 0.90
N THR A 64 -16.62 -7.35 1.61
CA THR A 64 -16.85 -6.63 2.87
C THR A 64 -16.36 -5.22 2.67
N ASN A 65 -17.16 -4.21 3.01
CA ASN A 65 -16.73 -2.80 2.99
C ASN A 65 -15.58 -2.49 3.99
N THR A 66 -15.00 -3.53 4.60
CA THR A 66 -13.87 -3.46 5.52
C THR A 66 -12.56 -3.71 4.76
N PRO A 67 -11.71 -2.69 4.60
CA PRO A 67 -10.37 -2.85 4.04
C PRO A 67 -9.46 -3.61 5.03
N TYR A 68 -8.57 -4.47 4.52
CA TYR A 68 -7.62 -5.25 5.32
C TYR A 68 -6.25 -5.31 4.63
N PHE A 69 -5.16 -5.48 5.39
CA PHE A 69 -3.83 -5.75 4.82
C PHE A 69 -3.40 -7.18 5.09
N ILE A 70 -2.54 -7.72 4.22
CA ILE A 70 -1.92 -9.03 4.41
C ILE A 70 -0.43 -8.78 4.65
N ASN A 71 0.13 -9.34 5.73
CA ASN A 71 1.58 -9.30 5.95
C ASN A 71 2.31 -10.42 5.17
N GLU A 72 3.63 -10.44 5.23
CA GLU A 72 4.49 -11.44 4.57
C GLU A 72 4.18 -12.88 5.00
N SER A 73 3.62 -13.06 6.20
CA SER A 73 3.19 -14.36 6.74
C SER A 73 1.80 -14.79 6.26
N GLY A 74 1.12 -13.97 5.44
CA GLY A 74 -0.24 -14.23 4.97
C GLY A 74 -1.33 -13.89 5.99
N GLU A 75 -0.98 -13.25 7.11
CA GLU A 75 -1.92 -12.87 8.16
C GLU A 75 -2.71 -11.62 7.76
N LYS A 76 -4.03 -11.65 8.01
CA LYS A 76 -4.95 -10.57 7.68
C LYS A 76 -5.14 -9.64 8.87
N PHE A 77 -5.02 -8.35 8.62
CA PHE A 77 -5.29 -7.29 9.60
C PHE A 77 -6.41 -6.41 9.08
N GLU A 78 -7.56 -6.46 9.74
CA GLU A 78 -8.70 -5.59 9.45
C GLU A 78 -8.42 -4.18 9.95
N LEU A 79 -8.76 -3.18 9.14
CA LEU A 79 -8.67 -1.78 9.57
C LEU A 79 -9.82 -1.45 10.53
N PRO A 80 -9.60 -0.59 11.55
CA PRO A 80 -10.67 -0.10 12.41
C PRO A 80 -11.79 0.55 11.58
N GLU A 81 -13.05 0.35 11.98
CA GLU A 81 -14.22 0.91 11.25
C GLU A 81 -14.17 2.44 11.09
N SER A 82 -13.44 3.15 11.96
CA SER A 82 -13.27 4.60 11.92
C SER A 82 -12.21 5.09 10.93
N THR A 83 -11.43 4.19 10.34
CA THR A 83 -10.23 4.55 9.58
C THR A 83 -10.41 4.19 8.11
N THR A 84 -10.39 5.20 7.24
CA THR A 84 -10.39 4.96 5.79
C THR A 84 -9.06 4.39 5.35
N LEU A 85 -9.09 3.67 4.22
CA LEU A 85 -7.88 3.12 3.64
C LEU A 85 -6.86 4.22 3.32
N GLU A 86 -7.30 5.35 2.78
CA GLU A 86 -6.42 6.45 2.39
C GLU A 86 -5.80 7.15 3.60
N ALA A 87 -6.55 7.29 4.69
CA ALA A 87 -6.02 7.81 5.95
C ALA A 87 -4.95 6.87 6.52
N TYR A 88 -5.22 5.56 6.52
CA TYR A 88 -4.26 4.55 6.96
C TYR A 88 -2.99 4.57 6.12
N LEU A 89 -3.10 4.51 4.79
CA LEU A 89 -1.96 4.54 3.88
C LEU A 89 -1.09 5.78 4.12
N SER A 90 -1.71 6.94 4.31
CA SER A 90 -1.01 8.21 4.48
C SER A 90 -0.35 8.38 5.85
N SER A 91 -0.82 7.70 6.90
CA SER A 91 -0.34 7.90 8.27
C SER A 91 0.31 6.66 8.91
N PHE A 92 0.34 5.51 8.23
CA PHE A 92 0.87 4.28 8.79
C PHE A 92 2.34 4.44 9.21
N SER A 93 2.60 4.05 10.46
CA SER A 93 3.88 4.09 11.17
C SER A 93 4.07 2.78 11.94
N CYS A 94 5.26 2.18 11.90
CA CYS A 94 5.63 1.06 12.79
C CYS A 94 6.50 1.50 13.97
#